data_AF-A0A949W391-F1
#
_entry.id   AF-A0A949W391-F1
#
_cell.length_a   1.000
_cell.length_b   1.000
_cell.length_c   1.000
_cell.angle_alpha   90.00
_cell.angle_beta   90.00
_cell.angle_gamma   90.00
#
_symmetry.space_group_name_H-M   'P 1'
#
loop_
_entity.id
_entity.type
_entity.pdbx_description
1 polymer ?
#
loop_
_entity_poly.entity_id
_entity_poly.type
_entity_poly.pdbx_seq_one_letter_code
_entity_poly.pdbx_strand_id
1 'polypeptide(L)'
;MLKQLPDNSVDVTFADPPFNLKKGYNSYKYSLKLQEYLSWCEDWISEMVRITKPTGSIFLHNIPKWLTYYAAFLNKQADFKHWISWDAPTAPMGKSLQPGHYGILFYAKKAKQLKYYEIRHPHKRTRKTHILAKDYGGKKSMLHPFGPLVSDVWTDIHRIKHNKFRDEHPCQLPIHLLERIILMSSDEGDIILDPFNGTGTTALAAKRLGRQYIGFDLDKEYVKITQQKLEHEKPVSKIGDRWVSFYLDEVVTLRNNDWDYLKDFYYIPNNPEEIDTTPIVLKSKVSIQTPLKSYAKLNGNGNGEHKNQATLFEPIVEYGQKKKRKAAH
;
A
#
# COMPACT_ATOMS: atom_id res chain seq x y z
N MET A 1 20.17 -5.80 -6.54
CA MET A 1 19.05 -6.48 -5.85
C MET A 1 18.01 -6.93 -6.85
N LEU A 2 17.26 -6.04 -7.51
CA LEU A 2 16.23 -6.44 -8.50
C LEU A 2 16.71 -7.43 -9.58
N LYS A 3 17.88 -7.20 -10.17
CA LYS A 3 18.49 -8.10 -11.19
C LYS A 3 18.73 -9.55 -10.72
N GLN A 4 18.69 -9.81 -9.42
CA GLN A 4 18.84 -11.17 -8.85
C GLN A 4 17.51 -11.92 -8.79
N LEU A 5 16.38 -11.22 -8.90
CA LEU A 5 15.06 -11.84 -8.90
C LEU A 5 14.75 -12.43 -10.30
N PRO A 6 14.22 -13.66 -10.38
CA PRO A 6 13.85 -14.26 -11.66
C PRO A 6 12.73 -13.49 -12.38
N ASP A 7 12.69 -13.62 -13.70
CA ASP A 7 11.57 -13.15 -14.51
C ASP A 7 10.26 -13.77 -14.03
N ASN A 8 9.16 -13.02 -14.06
CA ASN A 8 7.81 -13.54 -13.78
C ASN A 8 7.70 -14.29 -12.44
N SER A 9 8.36 -13.82 -11.39
CA SER A 9 8.42 -14.48 -10.09
C SER A 9 7.51 -13.87 -9.03
N VAL A 10 7.03 -12.64 -9.23
CA VAL A 10 6.25 -11.87 -8.22
C VAL A 10 4.86 -11.53 -8.74
N ASP A 11 3.85 -11.60 -7.86
CA ASP A 11 2.44 -11.37 -8.21
C ASP A 11 2.07 -9.87 -8.25
N VAL A 12 2.60 -9.09 -7.32
CA VAL A 12 2.37 -7.63 -7.28
C VAL A 12 3.67 -6.90 -7.02
N THR A 13 3.94 -5.85 -7.80
CA THR A 13 5.04 -4.93 -7.54
C THR A 13 4.48 -3.56 -7.19
N PHE A 14 4.93 -2.99 -6.07
CA PHE A 14 4.56 -1.65 -5.62
C PHE A 14 5.83 -0.83 -5.39
N ALA A 15 5.86 0.43 -5.80
CA ALA A 15 7.01 1.30 -5.56
C ALA A 15 6.58 2.70 -5.11
N ASP A 16 7.18 3.16 -4.01
CA ASP A 16 7.18 4.55 -3.54
C ASP A 16 8.62 5.12 -3.58
N PRO A 17 9.14 5.45 -4.78
CA PRO A 17 10.50 5.92 -4.94
C PRO A 17 10.71 7.33 -4.35
N PRO A 18 11.96 7.77 -4.10
CA PRO A 18 12.24 9.17 -3.76
C PRO A 18 11.85 10.15 -4.88
N PHE A 19 11.10 11.21 -4.55
CA PHE A 19 10.49 12.11 -5.55
C PHE A 19 11.44 13.15 -6.18
N ASN A 20 12.76 13.05 -6.01
CA ASN A 20 13.76 14.04 -6.46
C ASN A 20 13.38 15.51 -6.16
N LEU A 21 12.67 15.73 -5.06
CA LEU A 21 12.39 17.05 -4.52
C LEU A 21 13.64 17.44 -3.73
N LYS A 22 14.14 18.68 -3.87
CA LYS A 22 15.32 19.22 -3.16
C LYS A 22 15.15 19.32 -1.63
N LYS A 23 14.52 18.33 -0.98
CA LYS A 23 14.34 18.19 0.45
C LYS A 23 15.38 17.18 0.95
N GLY A 24 16.18 17.58 1.92
CA GLY A 24 17.20 16.70 2.50
C GLY A 24 16.56 15.50 3.18
N TYR A 25 16.71 14.31 2.60
CA TYR A 25 16.56 13.05 3.31
C TYR A 25 17.89 12.74 4.02
N ASN A 26 17.82 12.13 5.20
CA ASN A 26 18.97 11.92 6.11
C ASN A 26 20.08 11.01 5.55
N SER A 27 19.93 10.42 4.37
CA SER A 27 20.98 9.58 3.76
C SER A 27 21.34 9.91 2.30
N TYR A 28 20.55 10.72 1.56
CA TYR A 28 20.85 11.05 0.16
C TYR A 28 20.52 12.50 -0.21
N LYS A 29 21.56 13.35 -0.32
CA LYS A 29 21.51 14.68 -0.93
C LYS A 29 21.93 14.60 -2.40
N TYR A 30 21.06 14.14 -3.28
CA TYR A 30 21.25 14.31 -4.72
C TYR A 30 19.97 14.83 -5.35
N SER A 31 19.95 16.10 -5.75
CA SER A 31 19.04 16.52 -6.81
C SER A 31 19.69 16.14 -8.13
N LEU A 32 19.44 14.92 -8.60
CA LEU A 32 19.92 14.46 -9.90
C LEU A 32 19.39 15.41 -10.99
N LYS A 33 20.17 15.60 -12.07
CA LYS A 33 19.62 16.27 -13.25
C LYS A 33 18.43 15.46 -13.75
N LEU A 34 17.46 16.14 -14.36
CA LEU A 34 16.20 15.52 -14.78
C LEU A 34 16.42 14.20 -15.55
N GLN A 35 17.33 14.22 -16.54
CA GLN A 35 17.61 13.03 -17.36
C GLN A 35 18.29 11.89 -16.59
N GLU A 36 19.19 12.21 -15.65
CA GLU A 36 19.82 11.20 -14.80
C GLU A 36 18.78 10.54 -13.89
N TYR A 37 17.87 11.34 -13.31
CA TYR A 37 16.78 10.82 -12.49
C TYR A 37 15.81 9.94 -13.30
N LEU A 38 15.42 10.39 -14.49
CA LEU A 38 14.52 9.62 -15.35
C LEU A 38 15.16 8.32 -15.82
N SER A 39 16.42 8.33 -16.26
CA SER A 39 17.14 7.11 -16.65
C SER A 39 17.24 6.12 -15.49
N TRP A 40 17.54 6.62 -14.29
CA TRP A 40 17.53 5.79 -13.09
C TRP A 40 16.13 5.21 -12.79
N CYS A 41 15.07 5.99 -13.04
CA CYS A 41 13.70 5.51 -12.89
C CYS A 41 13.35 4.40 -13.89
N GLU A 42 13.72 4.60 -15.16
CA GLU A 42 13.48 3.64 -16.23
C GLU A 42 14.15 2.28 -15.92
N ASP A 43 15.36 2.28 -15.34
CA ASP A 43 16.07 1.06 -14.97
C ASP A 43 15.28 0.20 -13.96
N TRP A 44 14.83 0.78 -12.84
CA TRP A 44 14.11 0.00 -11.84
C TRP A 44 12.67 -0.30 -12.26
N ILE A 45 12.02 0.56 -13.05
CA ILE A 45 10.70 0.28 -13.63
C ILE A 45 10.77 -0.92 -14.57
N SER A 46 11.78 -0.97 -15.44
CA SER A 46 11.99 -2.10 -16.36
C SER A 46 12.15 -3.43 -15.62
N GLU A 47 12.94 -3.42 -14.54
CA GLU A 47 13.10 -4.60 -13.69
C GLU A 47 11.81 -5.01 -12.97
N MET A 48 11.02 -4.05 -12.47
CA MET A 48 9.70 -4.36 -11.90
C MET A 48 8.78 -5.05 -12.92
N VAL A 49 8.74 -4.54 -14.17
CA VAL A 49 7.96 -5.16 -15.26
C VAL A 49 8.48 -6.57 -15.54
N ARG A 50 9.81 -6.79 -15.63
CA ARG A 50 10.43 -8.10 -15.87
C ARG A 50 10.05 -9.12 -14.78
N ILE A 51 10.15 -8.72 -13.52
CA ILE A 51 9.93 -9.58 -12.35
C ILE A 51 8.45 -9.90 -12.13
N THR A 52 7.54 -8.98 -12.45
CA THR A 52 6.09 -9.21 -12.29
C THR A 52 5.63 -10.38 -13.17
N LYS A 53 4.75 -11.25 -12.66
CA LYS A 53 4.13 -12.33 -13.44
C LYS A 53 3.23 -11.77 -14.54
N PRO A 54 2.94 -12.51 -15.63
CA PRO A 54 1.99 -12.08 -16.65
C PRO A 54 0.60 -11.73 -16.09
N THR A 55 0.16 -12.45 -15.06
CA THR A 55 -1.09 -12.23 -14.31
C THR A 55 -1.02 -11.07 -13.31
N GLY A 56 0.18 -10.53 -13.08
CA GLY A 56 0.47 -9.64 -11.97
C GLY A 56 0.20 -8.17 -12.24
N SER A 57 0.15 -7.42 -11.13
CA SER A 57 -0.13 -5.99 -11.10
C SER A 57 1.13 -5.18 -10.78
N ILE A 58 1.25 -4.00 -11.39
CA ILE A 58 2.37 -3.06 -11.21
C ILE A 58 1.80 -1.74 -10.72
N PHE A 59 2.25 -1.27 -9.56
CA PHE A 59 1.80 -0.04 -8.93
C PHE A 59 2.95 0.93 -8.68
N LEU A 60 2.87 2.15 -9.23
CA LEU A 60 3.87 3.20 -9.02
C LEU A 60 3.25 4.44 -8.36
N HIS A 61 3.68 4.75 -7.14
CA HIS A 61 3.25 5.94 -6.41
C HIS A 61 4.18 7.13 -6.68
N ASN A 62 3.61 8.30 -6.98
CA ASN A 62 4.37 9.55 -7.02
C ASN A 62 3.43 10.79 -7.09
N ILE A 63 4.01 12.00 -7.11
CA ILE A 63 3.27 13.19 -7.53
C ILE A 63 2.94 13.13 -9.04
N PRO A 64 1.81 13.72 -9.49
CA PRO A 64 1.38 13.66 -10.89
C PRO A 64 2.45 14.05 -11.91
N LYS A 65 3.29 15.04 -11.59
CA LYS A 65 4.40 15.48 -12.45
C LYS A 65 5.35 14.35 -12.84
N TRP A 66 5.71 13.46 -11.91
CA TRP A 66 6.64 12.37 -12.21
C TRP A 66 5.93 11.19 -12.87
N LEU A 67 4.68 10.95 -12.51
CA LEU A 67 3.87 9.89 -13.09
C LEU A 67 3.60 10.07 -14.58
N THR A 68 3.62 11.29 -15.13
CA THR A 68 3.52 11.48 -16.59
C THR A 68 4.70 10.83 -17.32
N TYR A 69 5.92 10.93 -16.78
CA TYR A 69 7.10 10.27 -17.34
C TYR A 69 7.04 8.75 -17.14
N TYR A 70 6.64 8.30 -15.95
CA TYR A 70 6.53 6.87 -15.65
C TYR A 70 5.50 6.18 -16.56
N ALA A 71 4.34 6.80 -16.77
CA ALA A 71 3.31 6.28 -17.65
C ALA A 71 3.79 6.21 -19.11
N ALA A 72 4.48 7.25 -19.60
CA ALA A 72 5.03 7.25 -20.96
C ALA A 72 6.05 6.12 -21.19
N PHE A 73 6.83 5.78 -20.17
CA PHE A 73 7.76 4.65 -20.23
C PHE A 73 7.07 3.29 -20.08
N LEU A 74 6.18 3.15 -19.08
CA LEU A 74 5.44 1.90 -18.82
C LEU A 74 4.55 1.48 -19.98
N ASN A 75 3.93 2.43 -20.69
CA ASN A 75 3.11 2.16 -21.87
C ASN A 75 3.85 1.40 -22.99
N LYS A 76 5.19 1.38 -22.96
CA LYS A 76 6.01 0.63 -23.92
C LYS A 76 6.13 -0.86 -23.56
N GLN A 77 5.82 -1.25 -22.33
CA GLN A 77 6.19 -2.56 -21.76
C GLN A 77 5.05 -3.27 -21.00
N ALA A 78 4.04 -2.53 -20.55
CA ALA A 78 2.91 -3.02 -19.77
C ALA A 78 1.61 -2.32 -20.17
N ASP A 79 0.47 -2.91 -19.80
CA ASP A 79 -0.85 -2.42 -20.19
C ASP A 79 -1.45 -1.51 -19.11
N PHE A 80 -1.74 -0.26 -19.45
CA PHE A 80 -2.37 0.70 -18.55
C PHE A 80 -3.75 0.21 -18.08
N LYS A 81 -4.04 0.35 -16.78
CA LYS A 81 -5.34 0.07 -16.19
C LYS A 81 -5.99 1.33 -15.64
N HIS A 82 -5.38 1.94 -14.63
CA HIS A 82 -5.94 3.10 -13.95
C HIS A 82 -4.86 4.09 -13.52
N TRP A 83 -5.25 5.36 -13.47
CA TRP A 83 -4.55 6.38 -12.72
C TRP A 83 -5.34 6.64 -11.45
N ILE A 84 -4.88 6.12 -10.33
CA ILE A 84 -5.56 6.29 -9.05
C ILE A 84 -5.14 7.64 -8.46
N SER A 85 -6.12 8.52 -8.24
CA SER A 85 -5.94 9.79 -7.56
C SER A 85 -6.19 9.61 -6.06
N TRP A 86 -5.14 9.72 -5.25
CA TRP A 86 -5.21 9.58 -3.80
C TRP A 86 -5.19 10.94 -3.12
N ASP A 87 -6.32 11.31 -2.51
CA ASP A 87 -6.55 12.61 -1.89
C ASP A 87 -5.51 12.96 -0.83
N ALA A 88 -4.91 14.13 -0.99
CA ALA A 88 -3.72 14.54 -0.28
C ALA A 88 -3.70 16.07 -0.09
N PRO A 89 -4.73 16.66 0.54
CA PRO A 89 -4.95 18.10 0.56
C PRO A 89 -3.75 18.85 1.15
N THR A 90 -3.35 19.95 0.49
CA THR A 90 -2.25 20.83 0.90
C THR A 90 -2.75 22.21 1.32
N ALA A 91 -1.90 22.97 2.01
CA ALA A 91 -2.15 24.37 2.28
C ALA A 91 -2.17 25.19 0.97
N PRO A 92 -2.97 26.28 0.88
CA PRO A 92 -3.05 27.11 -0.31
C PRO A 92 -1.69 27.72 -0.71
N MET A 93 -1.27 27.50 -1.96
CA MET A 93 -0.02 28.04 -2.53
C MET A 93 -0.20 29.35 -3.33
N GLY A 94 -1.44 29.80 -3.59
CA GLY A 94 -1.75 31.12 -4.16
C GLY A 94 -1.35 31.41 -5.63
N LYS A 95 -0.75 30.47 -6.36
CA LYS A 95 -0.20 30.72 -7.72
C LYS A 95 -0.80 29.87 -8.85
N SER A 96 -1.56 28.83 -8.52
CA SER A 96 -2.22 27.90 -9.46
C SER A 96 -3.25 27.05 -8.70
N LEU A 97 -3.87 26.07 -9.38
CA LEU A 97 -4.66 25.02 -8.73
C LEU A 97 -3.81 24.35 -7.63
N GLN A 98 -4.45 24.08 -6.49
CA GLN A 98 -3.78 23.44 -5.37
C GLN A 98 -3.45 21.98 -5.72
N PRO A 99 -2.20 21.51 -5.53
CA PRO A 99 -1.90 20.08 -5.59
C PRO A 99 -2.76 19.33 -4.55
N GLY A 100 -3.82 18.68 -5.03
CA GLY A 100 -4.82 18.05 -4.15
C GLY A 100 -4.60 16.56 -3.91
N HIS A 101 -3.71 15.91 -4.64
CA HIS A 101 -3.56 14.45 -4.60
C HIS A 101 -2.14 14.00 -4.95
N TYR A 102 -1.81 12.79 -4.52
CA TYR A 102 -0.78 11.99 -5.15
C TYR A 102 -1.43 11.04 -6.16
N GLY A 103 -0.64 10.53 -7.11
CA GLY A 103 -1.12 9.47 -8.00
C GLY A 103 -0.54 8.10 -7.64
N ILE A 104 -1.26 7.05 -8.02
CA ILE A 104 -0.76 5.68 -8.06
C ILE A 104 -1.13 5.15 -9.46
N LEU A 105 -0.13 4.93 -10.31
CA LEU A 105 -0.34 4.26 -11.58
C LEU A 105 -0.61 2.79 -11.32
N PHE A 106 -1.63 2.22 -11.96
CA PHE A 106 -1.92 0.80 -11.97
C PHE A 106 -1.81 0.26 -13.39
N TYR A 107 -0.88 -0.67 -13.59
CA TYR A 107 -0.66 -1.40 -14.84
C TYR A 107 -0.80 -2.90 -14.61
N ALA A 108 -1.21 -3.59 -15.66
CA ALA A 108 -1.11 -5.04 -15.76
C ALA A 108 0.12 -5.39 -16.60
N LYS A 109 0.89 -6.43 -16.23
CA LYS A 109 1.93 -6.91 -17.15
C LYS A 109 1.33 -7.42 -18.45
N LYS A 110 0.21 -8.14 -18.37
CA LYS A 110 -0.64 -8.53 -19.51
C LYS A 110 -2.11 -8.37 -19.14
N ALA A 111 -2.79 -7.35 -19.67
CA ALA A 111 -4.16 -6.99 -19.31
C ALA A 111 -5.17 -8.14 -19.47
N LYS A 112 -5.00 -9.00 -20.48
CA LYS A 112 -5.87 -10.16 -20.72
C LYS A 112 -5.74 -11.27 -19.66
N GLN A 113 -4.65 -11.28 -18.89
CA GLN A 113 -4.36 -12.30 -17.87
C GLN A 113 -4.43 -11.74 -16.44
N LEU A 114 -4.72 -10.45 -16.30
CA LEU A 114 -4.65 -9.73 -15.04
C LEU A 114 -5.53 -10.39 -13.96
N LYS A 115 -4.91 -10.74 -12.85
CA LYS A 115 -5.60 -11.05 -11.59
C LYS A 115 -6.09 -9.73 -10.98
N TYR A 116 -7.40 -9.56 -10.88
CA TYR A 116 -8.02 -8.36 -10.29
C TYR A 116 -9.32 -8.72 -9.58
N TYR A 117 -9.56 -8.09 -8.44
CA TYR A 117 -10.79 -8.22 -7.66
C TYR A 117 -11.44 -6.86 -7.47
N GLU A 118 -12.73 -6.78 -7.74
CA GLU A 118 -13.53 -5.65 -7.32
C GLU A 118 -13.53 -5.55 -5.79
N ILE A 119 -13.28 -4.35 -5.28
CA ILE A 119 -13.25 -4.06 -3.85
C ILE A 119 -14.28 -3.00 -3.51
N ARG A 120 -14.81 -3.06 -2.29
CA ARG A 120 -15.78 -2.10 -1.74
C ARG A 120 -15.16 -1.32 -0.60
N HIS A 121 -15.63 -0.10 -0.41
CA HIS A 121 -15.36 0.70 0.78
C HIS A 121 -16.67 1.05 1.49
N PRO A 122 -16.66 1.31 2.82
CA PRO A 122 -17.85 1.68 3.55
C PRO A 122 -18.55 2.90 2.96
N HIS A 123 -19.87 2.92 3.04
CA HIS A 123 -20.64 4.12 2.76
C HIS A 123 -20.15 5.32 3.57
N LYS A 124 -19.92 6.45 2.89
CA LYS A 124 -19.58 7.71 3.56
C LYS A 124 -20.82 8.26 4.26
N ARG A 125 -20.70 8.53 5.55
CA ARG A 125 -21.79 9.04 6.40
C ARG A 125 -21.42 10.38 7.03
N THR A 126 -22.44 11.17 7.36
CA THR A 126 -22.25 12.37 8.17
C THR A 126 -21.84 11.96 9.60
N ARG A 127 -21.01 12.78 10.25
CA ARG A 127 -20.51 12.45 11.60
C ARG A 127 -21.57 12.53 12.70
N LYS A 128 -22.58 13.39 12.54
CA LYS A 128 -23.59 13.66 13.58
C LYS A 128 -24.85 12.84 13.43
N THR A 129 -25.35 12.69 12.19
CA THR A 129 -26.64 12.04 11.94
C THR A 129 -26.49 10.63 11.39
N HIS A 130 -25.27 10.21 11.03
CA HIS A 130 -24.97 8.92 10.39
C HIS A 130 -25.71 8.67 9.07
N ILE A 131 -26.40 9.66 8.54
CA ILE A 131 -27.04 9.63 7.22
C ILE A 131 -25.97 9.54 6.14
N LEU A 132 -26.25 8.84 5.04
CA LEU A 132 -25.36 8.79 3.88
C LEU A 132 -25.07 10.21 3.38
N ALA A 133 -23.79 10.48 3.14
CA ALA A 133 -23.34 11.78 2.62
C ALA A 133 -23.70 11.96 1.14
N LYS A 134 -24.01 10.87 0.43
CA LYS A 134 -24.37 10.86 -0.97
C LYS A 134 -25.86 10.61 -1.10
N ASP A 135 -26.54 11.46 -1.87
CA ASP A 135 -27.91 11.20 -2.31
C ASP A 135 -27.89 10.19 -3.46
N TYR A 136 -28.65 9.11 -3.30
CA TYR A 136 -28.79 8.04 -4.29
C TYR A 136 -30.08 8.15 -5.10
N GLY A 137 -30.80 9.28 -5.04
CA GLY A 137 -31.88 9.63 -5.96
C GLY A 137 -33.01 8.60 -5.98
N GLY A 138 -33.48 8.19 -4.79
CA GLY A 138 -34.56 7.22 -4.63
C GLY A 138 -34.18 5.74 -4.84
N LYS A 139 -32.93 5.43 -5.22
CA LYS A 139 -32.44 4.05 -5.41
C LYS A 139 -31.85 3.43 -4.14
N LYS A 140 -32.32 3.85 -2.96
CA LYS A 140 -31.75 3.50 -1.65
C LYS A 140 -31.87 2.00 -1.36
N SER A 141 -32.97 1.38 -1.75
CA SER A 141 -33.19 -0.07 -1.59
C SER A 141 -32.25 -0.96 -2.40
N MET A 142 -31.59 -0.42 -3.43
CA MET A 142 -30.60 -1.14 -4.26
C MET A 142 -29.17 -0.96 -3.76
N LEU A 143 -28.96 -0.25 -2.65
CA LEU A 143 -27.62 -0.05 -2.12
C LEU A 143 -27.06 -1.34 -1.55
N HIS A 144 -25.82 -1.62 -1.94
CA HIS A 144 -25.06 -2.66 -1.26
C HIS A 144 -24.87 -2.27 0.22
N PRO A 145 -25.14 -3.15 1.19
CA PRO A 145 -25.16 -2.76 2.61
C PRO A 145 -23.82 -2.23 3.12
N PHE A 146 -22.71 -2.84 2.70
CA PHE A 146 -21.37 -2.37 3.07
C PHE A 146 -21.03 -1.00 2.45
N GLY A 147 -21.25 -0.86 1.15
CA GLY A 147 -20.86 0.33 0.42
C GLY A 147 -20.61 0.07 -1.07
N PRO A 148 -20.34 1.14 -1.84
CA PRO A 148 -20.12 1.04 -3.28
C PRO A 148 -18.79 0.35 -3.60
N LEU A 149 -18.65 -0.03 -4.88
CA LEU A 149 -17.35 -0.39 -5.43
C LEU A 149 -16.41 0.82 -5.38
N VAL A 150 -15.12 0.56 -5.16
CA VAL A 150 -14.06 1.57 -5.12
C VAL A 150 -13.79 2.08 -6.53
N SER A 151 -13.77 3.40 -6.72
CA SER A 151 -13.34 4.07 -7.96
C SER A 151 -11.82 4.28 -7.99
N ASP A 152 -11.31 4.91 -9.04
CA ASP A 152 -9.93 5.40 -9.13
C ASP A 152 -9.69 6.75 -8.43
N VAL A 153 -10.66 7.27 -7.66
CA VAL A 153 -10.52 8.50 -6.87
C VAL A 153 -10.71 8.18 -5.39
N TRP A 154 -9.61 8.09 -4.66
CA TRP A 154 -9.59 7.65 -3.26
C TRP A 154 -9.56 8.85 -2.32
N THR A 155 -10.70 9.10 -1.66
CA THR A 155 -10.90 10.24 -0.75
C THR A 155 -11.11 9.82 0.71
N ASP A 156 -11.19 8.51 0.96
CA ASP A 156 -11.51 7.90 2.24
C ASP A 156 -10.28 7.39 3.00
N ILE A 157 -9.13 7.28 2.33
CA ILE A 157 -7.84 6.95 2.92
C ILE A 157 -7.03 8.23 3.12
N HIS A 158 -6.65 8.56 4.34
CA HIS A 158 -5.92 9.78 4.65
C HIS A 158 -4.46 9.52 5.00
N ARG A 159 -3.58 10.44 4.58
CA ARG A 159 -2.16 10.43 4.98
C ARG A 159 -2.02 10.48 6.51
N ILE A 160 -0.98 9.82 7.03
CA ILE A 160 -0.62 9.91 8.44
C ILE A 160 -0.13 11.34 8.73
N LYS A 161 -0.91 12.14 9.47
CA LYS A 161 -0.60 13.58 9.72
C LYS A 161 0.16 13.83 11.02
N HIS A 162 -0.05 13.01 12.06
CA HIS A 162 0.51 13.26 13.39
C HIS A 162 1.76 12.43 13.64
N ASN A 163 2.84 13.07 14.10
CA ASN A 163 4.12 12.42 14.40
C ASN A 163 4.00 11.30 15.44
N LYS A 164 3.04 11.37 16.36
CA LYS A 164 2.76 10.30 17.36
C LYS A 164 2.46 8.93 16.71
N PHE A 165 1.95 8.93 15.48
CA PHE A 165 1.58 7.72 14.75
C PHE A 165 2.52 7.45 13.56
N ARG A 166 3.61 8.20 13.44
CA ARG A 166 4.64 7.99 12.43
C ARG A 166 5.82 7.29 13.07
N ASP A 167 6.39 6.35 12.35
CA ASP A 167 7.74 5.87 12.65
C ASP A 167 8.78 6.93 12.27
N GLU A 168 10.06 6.62 12.46
CA GLU A 168 11.18 7.54 12.14
C GLU A 168 11.24 7.95 10.66
N HIS A 169 10.46 7.30 9.79
CA HIS A 169 10.32 7.69 8.39
C HIS A 169 9.34 8.88 8.22
N PRO A 170 9.79 10.01 7.64
CA PRO A 170 8.99 11.23 7.56
C PRO A 170 7.75 11.12 6.65
N CYS A 171 7.74 10.14 5.74
CA CYS A 171 6.75 9.97 4.68
C CYS A 171 6.15 8.54 4.68
N GLN A 172 5.78 8.00 5.84
CA GLN A 172 5.16 6.68 5.94
C GLN A 172 3.76 6.65 5.29
N LEU A 173 3.51 5.69 4.39
CA LEU A 173 2.19 5.41 3.83
C LEU A 173 1.25 4.76 4.87
N PRO A 174 -0.07 5.04 4.85
CA PRO A 174 -1.03 4.33 5.70
C PRO A 174 -1.11 2.85 5.31
N ILE A 175 -1.10 1.95 6.29
CA ILE A 175 -1.13 0.50 6.02
C ILE A 175 -2.37 0.05 5.24
N HIS A 176 -3.54 0.62 5.54
CA HIS A 176 -4.80 0.29 4.85
C HIS A 176 -4.83 0.76 3.39
N LEU A 177 -3.94 1.68 2.97
CA LEU A 177 -3.73 2.00 1.55
C LEU A 177 -3.14 0.80 0.82
N LEU A 178 -2.10 0.19 1.41
CA LEU A 178 -1.41 -0.96 0.83
C LEU A 178 -2.27 -2.21 0.94
N GLU A 179 -2.98 -2.41 2.04
CA GLU A 179 -3.92 -3.53 2.16
C GLU A 179 -5.02 -3.45 1.10
N ARG A 180 -5.55 -2.25 0.79
CA ARG A 180 -6.50 -2.06 -0.31
C ARG A 180 -5.92 -2.49 -1.65
N ILE A 181 -4.70 -2.06 -1.97
CA ILE A 181 -3.99 -2.43 -3.20
C ILE A 181 -3.78 -3.94 -3.28
N ILE A 182 -3.29 -4.56 -2.21
CA ILE A 182 -3.00 -6.00 -2.14
C ILE A 182 -4.30 -6.82 -2.27
N LEU A 183 -5.39 -6.40 -1.61
CA LEU A 183 -6.68 -7.08 -1.68
C LEU A 183 -7.25 -7.10 -3.10
N MET A 184 -7.10 -6.04 -3.88
CA MET A 184 -7.61 -5.98 -5.26
C MET A 184 -6.72 -6.70 -6.29
N SER A 185 -5.50 -7.13 -5.93
CA SER A 185 -4.48 -7.55 -6.91
C SER A 185 -3.70 -8.83 -6.62
N SER A 186 -3.94 -9.51 -5.49
CA SER A 186 -3.19 -10.72 -5.09
C SER A 186 -4.04 -11.70 -4.28
N ASP A 187 -3.74 -12.98 -4.24
CA ASP A 187 -4.36 -13.95 -3.32
C ASP A 187 -3.47 -14.25 -2.10
N GLU A 188 -4.02 -15.02 -1.15
CA GLU A 188 -3.22 -15.53 -0.03
C GLU A 188 -2.02 -16.33 -0.55
N GLY A 189 -0.84 -16.14 0.05
CA GLY A 189 0.41 -16.76 -0.37
C GLY A 189 1.11 -16.10 -1.56
N ASP A 190 0.46 -15.23 -2.32
CA ASP A 190 1.11 -14.46 -3.40
C ASP A 190 2.24 -13.58 -2.87
N ILE A 191 3.21 -13.25 -3.75
CA ILE A 191 4.40 -12.48 -3.39
C ILE A 191 4.22 -11.00 -3.78
N ILE A 192 4.47 -10.11 -2.82
CA ILE A 192 4.45 -8.65 -3.00
C ILE A 192 5.88 -8.09 -2.94
N LEU A 193 6.33 -7.36 -3.97
CA LEU A 193 7.64 -6.73 -4.01
C LEU A 193 7.55 -5.21 -3.81
N ASP A 194 8.40 -4.67 -2.94
CA ASP A 194 8.65 -3.24 -2.78
C ASP A 194 10.17 -2.93 -2.84
N PRO A 195 10.66 -2.28 -3.91
CA PRO A 195 12.07 -1.92 -4.03
C PRO A 195 12.48 -0.69 -3.22
N PHE A 196 11.52 0.02 -2.59
CA PHE A 196 11.73 1.22 -1.79
C PHE A 196 11.01 1.08 -0.44
N ASN A 197 11.26 -0.04 0.23
CA ASN A 197 10.45 -0.55 1.33
C ASN A 197 10.34 0.40 2.54
N GLY A 198 11.31 1.31 2.74
CA GLY A 198 11.35 2.22 3.88
C GLY A 198 11.22 1.44 5.19
N THR A 199 10.32 1.89 6.06
CA THR A 199 10.04 1.23 7.34
C THR A 199 8.99 0.10 7.25
N GLY A 200 8.75 -0.43 6.05
CA GLY A 200 8.11 -1.72 5.86
C GLY A 200 6.60 -1.73 5.70
N THR A 201 5.95 -0.60 5.34
CA THR A 201 4.48 -0.56 5.22
C THR A 201 3.95 -1.63 4.25
N THR A 202 4.57 -1.82 3.09
CA THR A 202 4.16 -2.83 2.11
C THR A 202 4.33 -4.24 2.64
N ALA A 203 5.47 -4.54 3.26
CA ALA A 203 5.75 -5.85 3.88
C ALA A 203 4.76 -6.18 5.01
N LEU A 204 4.45 -5.20 5.87
CA LEU A 204 3.46 -5.36 6.95
C LEU A 204 2.06 -5.61 6.40
N ALA A 205 1.62 -4.83 5.40
CA ALA A 205 0.32 -5.04 4.77
C ALA A 205 0.21 -6.42 4.13
N ALA A 206 1.25 -6.87 3.43
CA ALA A 206 1.33 -8.20 2.86
C ALA A 206 1.22 -9.27 3.95
N LYS A 207 2.02 -9.17 5.02
CA LYS A 207 1.99 -10.13 6.14
C LYS A 207 0.63 -10.18 6.81
N ARG A 208 0.00 -9.03 7.06
CA ARG A 208 -1.33 -8.93 7.67
C ARG A 208 -2.42 -9.62 6.86
N LEU A 209 -2.28 -9.60 5.55
CA LEU A 209 -3.18 -10.26 4.60
C LEU A 209 -2.73 -11.70 4.27
N GLY A 210 -1.73 -12.28 4.93
CA GLY A 210 -1.27 -13.64 4.62
C GLY A 210 -0.58 -13.78 3.26
N ARG A 211 0.02 -12.70 2.73
CA ARG A 211 0.87 -12.71 1.54
C ARG A 211 2.34 -12.81 1.92
N GLN A 212 3.15 -13.32 1.01
CA GLN A 212 4.60 -13.24 1.10
C GLN A 212 5.08 -11.86 0.63
N TYR A 213 6.29 -11.45 1.03
CA TYR A 213 6.84 -10.16 0.62
C TYR A 213 8.34 -10.22 0.35
N ILE A 214 8.80 -9.33 -0.51
CA ILE A 214 10.19 -9.03 -0.77
C ILE A 214 10.34 -7.51 -0.68
N GLY A 215 11.23 -7.03 0.19
CA GLY A 215 11.44 -5.60 0.41
C GLY A 215 12.92 -5.26 0.33
N PHE A 216 13.26 -4.17 -0.35
CA PHE A 216 14.61 -3.63 -0.37
C PHE A 216 14.62 -2.20 0.14
N ASP A 217 15.63 -1.84 0.92
CA ASP A 217 15.94 -0.45 1.22
C ASP A 217 17.46 -0.28 1.29
N LEU A 218 17.95 0.91 0.94
CA LEU A 218 19.37 1.25 1.02
C LEU A 218 19.78 1.65 2.44
N ASP A 219 18.82 2.11 3.24
CA ASP A 219 19.04 2.52 4.62
C ASP A 219 18.92 1.31 5.57
N LYS A 220 20.04 0.96 6.20
CA LYS A 220 20.12 -0.19 7.10
C LYS A 220 19.23 -0.05 8.34
N GLU A 221 19.02 1.17 8.83
CA GLU A 221 18.15 1.40 9.99
C GLU A 221 16.68 1.15 9.60
N TYR A 222 16.27 1.55 8.39
CA TYR A 222 14.93 1.25 7.88
C TYR A 222 14.68 -0.25 7.70
N VAL A 223 15.70 -1.00 7.22
CA VAL A 223 15.64 -2.47 7.15
C VAL A 223 15.48 -3.06 8.55
N LYS A 224 16.26 -2.61 9.54
CA LYS A 224 16.20 -3.09 10.93
C LYS A 224 14.83 -2.81 11.57
N ILE A 225 14.30 -1.60 11.42
CA ILE A 225 12.96 -1.22 11.91
C ILE A 225 11.90 -2.12 11.26
N THR A 226 12.01 -2.36 9.95
CA THR A 226 11.10 -3.25 9.23
C THR A 226 11.13 -4.66 9.81
N GLN A 227 12.32 -5.24 10.03
CA GLN A 227 12.49 -6.58 10.60
C GLN A 227 11.84 -6.70 11.98
N GLN A 228 12.10 -5.73 12.88
CA GLN A 228 11.52 -5.72 14.23
C GLN A 228 9.99 -5.69 14.21
N LYS A 229 9.40 -4.86 13.34
CA LYS A 229 7.94 -4.80 13.18
C LYS A 229 7.39 -6.13 12.66
N LEU A 230 8.06 -6.70 11.67
CA LEU A 230 7.65 -7.97 11.07
C LEU A 230 7.72 -9.13 12.05
N GLU A 231 8.68 -9.17 12.98
CA GLU A 231 8.74 -10.22 14.03
C GLU A 231 7.48 -10.25 14.89
N HIS A 232 6.89 -9.09 15.16
CA HIS A 232 5.73 -8.95 16.05
C HIS A 232 4.38 -8.91 15.31
N GLU A 233 4.39 -8.71 14.00
CA GLU A 233 3.18 -8.63 13.18
C GLU A 233 2.60 -10.02 12.88
N LYS A 234 1.26 -10.13 12.80
CA LYS A 234 0.54 -11.38 12.54
C LYS A 234 -0.41 -11.21 11.34
N PRO A 235 -0.87 -12.31 10.71
CA PRO A 235 -1.87 -12.26 9.64
C PRO A 235 -3.26 -11.97 10.21
N VAL A 236 -3.50 -10.72 10.59
CA VAL A 236 -4.67 -10.31 11.38
C VAL A 236 -5.80 -9.67 10.58
N SER A 237 -5.58 -9.35 9.30
CA SER A 237 -6.51 -8.58 8.48
C SER A 237 -7.61 -9.47 7.87
N LYS A 238 -8.35 -10.18 8.74
CA LYS A 238 -9.32 -11.23 8.37
C LYS A 238 -10.59 -11.20 9.25
N ILE A 239 -11.73 -11.54 8.67
CA ILE A 239 -12.98 -11.89 9.37
C ILE A 239 -13.35 -13.31 8.98
N GLY A 240 -13.37 -14.23 9.95
CA GLY A 240 -13.51 -15.65 9.67
C GLY A 240 -12.43 -16.09 8.67
N ASP A 241 -12.87 -16.58 7.50
CA ASP A 241 -12.00 -17.03 6.41
C ASP A 241 -11.82 -16.03 5.27
N ARG A 242 -12.16 -14.76 5.45
CA ARG A 242 -12.06 -13.73 4.41
C ARG A 242 -11.18 -12.56 4.81
N TRP A 243 -10.27 -12.20 3.90
CA TRP A 243 -9.32 -11.10 4.07
C TRP A 243 -10.02 -9.75 3.88
N VAL A 244 -9.80 -8.82 4.80
CA VAL A 244 -10.37 -7.47 4.79
C VAL A 244 -9.33 -6.47 5.28
N SER A 245 -9.43 -5.19 4.93
CA SER A 245 -8.55 -4.15 5.49
C SER A 245 -9.22 -3.46 6.67
N PHE A 246 -8.44 -3.18 7.71
CA PHE A 246 -8.91 -2.48 8.91
C PHE A 246 -8.27 -1.11 9.08
N TYR A 247 -9.04 -0.18 9.66
CA TYR A 247 -8.52 1.08 10.18
C TYR A 247 -9.31 1.48 11.43
N LEU A 248 -8.61 1.69 12.55
CA LEU A 248 -9.22 1.98 13.85
C LEU A 248 -10.32 0.97 14.24
N ASP A 249 -10.02 -0.32 14.09
CA ASP A 249 -10.92 -1.45 14.39
C ASP A 249 -12.15 -1.58 13.48
N GLU A 250 -12.31 -0.70 12.49
CA GLU A 250 -13.37 -0.76 11.48
C GLU A 250 -12.87 -1.37 10.17
N VAL A 251 -13.73 -2.12 9.49
CA VAL A 251 -13.43 -2.64 8.15
C VAL A 251 -13.55 -1.51 7.13
N VAL A 252 -12.46 -1.19 6.45
CA VAL A 252 -12.41 -0.10 5.46
C VAL A 252 -12.26 -0.58 4.02
N THR A 253 -11.96 -1.86 3.79
CA THR A 253 -11.98 -2.47 2.45
C THR A 253 -12.27 -3.96 2.54
N LEU A 254 -13.12 -4.47 1.64
CA LEU A 254 -13.34 -5.90 1.42
C LEU A 254 -13.47 -6.18 -0.08
N ARG A 255 -13.34 -7.44 -0.50
CA ARG A 255 -13.63 -7.83 -1.88
C ARG A 255 -15.14 -7.98 -2.08
N ASN A 256 -15.64 -7.54 -3.23
CA ASN A 256 -17.04 -7.63 -3.59
C ASN A 256 -17.55 -9.09 -3.51
N ASN A 257 -16.78 -10.04 -4.03
CA ASN A 257 -17.12 -11.46 -4.05
C ASN A 257 -17.07 -12.14 -2.68
N ASP A 258 -16.46 -11.52 -1.67
CA ASP A 258 -16.42 -12.05 -0.29
C ASP A 258 -17.66 -11.62 0.52
N TRP A 259 -18.49 -10.71 0.00
CA TRP A 259 -19.61 -10.13 0.75
C TRP A 259 -20.63 -11.17 1.22
N ASP A 260 -20.96 -12.16 0.40
CA ASP A 260 -21.96 -13.17 0.76
C ASP A 260 -21.57 -13.99 1.98
N TYR A 261 -20.28 -14.17 2.23
CA TYR A 261 -19.77 -14.76 3.47
C TYR A 261 -19.70 -13.73 4.60
N LEU A 262 -19.21 -12.52 4.30
CA LEU A 262 -18.95 -11.50 5.29
C LEU A 262 -20.24 -10.92 5.91
N LYS A 263 -21.34 -10.88 5.18
CA LYS A 263 -22.62 -10.29 5.64
C LYS A 263 -23.14 -10.90 6.93
N ASP A 264 -22.86 -12.19 7.17
CA ASP A 264 -23.27 -12.89 8.39
C ASP A 264 -22.55 -12.39 9.65
N PHE A 265 -21.43 -11.70 9.48
CA PHE A 265 -20.69 -11.05 10.56
C PHE A 265 -21.15 -9.61 10.83
N TYR A 266 -22.15 -9.10 10.11
CA TYR A 266 -22.69 -7.76 10.30
C TYR A 266 -24.14 -7.77 10.81
N TYR A 267 -24.45 -6.83 11.70
CA TYR A 267 -25.82 -6.38 11.90
C TYR A 267 -26.21 -5.50 10.70
N ILE A 268 -27.15 -5.98 9.90
CA ILE A 268 -27.67 -5.31 8.71
C ILE A 268 -29.15 -5.00 8.97
N PRO A 269 -29.64 -3.77 8.69
CA PRO A 269 -31.05 -3.46 8.80
C PRO A 269 -31.91 -4.40 7.95
N ASN A 270 -33.04 -4.86 8.50
CA ASN A 270 -33.95 -5.75 7.78
C ASN A 270 -34.62 -5.05 6.58
N ASN A 271 -34.91 -3.76 6.72
CA ASN A 271 -35.40 -2.92 5.63
C ASN A 271 -34.21 -2.28 4.89
N PRO A 272 -33.98 -2.57 3.59
CA PRO A 272 -32.89 -1.98 2.83
C PRO A 272 -32.93 -0.44 2.77
N GLU A 273 -34.09 0.19 2.93
CA GLU A 273 -34.19 1.65 2.96
C GLU A 273 -33.55 2.27 4.20
N GLU A 274 -33.47 1.52 5.31
CA GLU A 274 -32.85 1.96 6.55
C GLU A 274 -31.31 2.01 6.46
N ILE A 275 -30.69 1.46 5.40
CA ILE A 275 -29.26 1.60 5.15
C ILE A 275 -28.89 3.10 5.05
N ASP A 276 -29.80 3.97 4.65
CA ASP A 276 -29.53 5.40 4.58
C ASP A 276 -29.22 6.01 5.96
N THR A 277 -30.01 5.67 6.96
CA THR A 277 -29.96 6.26 8.31
C THR A 277 -29.22 5.40 9.32
N THR A 278 -29.10 4.10 9.06
CA THR A 278 -28.56 3.10 10.00
C THR A 278 -27.28 2.49 9.43
N PRO A 279 -26.12 2.68 10.08
CA PRO A 279 -24.89 2.00 9.68
C PRO A 279 -24.99 0.50 9.95
N ILE A 280 -24.36 -0.31 9.10
CA ILE A 280 -24.10 -1.71 9.44
C ILE A 280 -22.95 -1.76 10.46
N VAL A 281 -23.02 -2.71 11.38
CA VAL A 281 -22.04 -2.83 12.47
C VAL A 281 -21.54 -4.26 12.55
N LEU A 282 -20.24 -4.45 12.76
CA LEU A 282 -19.67 -5.78 12.95
C LEU A 282 -20.23 -6.42 14.24
N LYS A 283 -20.68 -7.67 14.18
CA LYS A 283 -21.11 -8.44 15.34
C LYS A 283 -19.86 -8.66 16.21
N SER A 284 -19.85 -8.12 17.42
CA SER A 284 -18.71 -7.96 18.35
C SER A 284 -17.91 -9.22 18.75
N LYS A 285 -18.15 -10.38 18.13
CA LYS A 285 -17.42 -11.64 18.37
C LYS A 285 -16.33 -11.95 17.34
N VAL A 286 -16.03 -11.05 16.40
CA VAL A 286 -14.80 -11.21 15.62
C VAL A 286 -13.65 -10.77 16.52
N SER A 287 -12.84 -11.72 16.97
CA SER A 287 -11.56 -11.46 17.57
C SER A 287 -10.69 -10.75 16.53
N ILE A 288 -10.83 -9.42 16.43
CA ILE A 288 -9.85 -8.58 15.76
C ILE A 288 -8.59 -8.84 16.56
N GLN A 289 -7.68 -9.63 16.01
CA GLN A 289 -6.33 -9.71 16.55
C GLN A 289 -5.73 -8.34 16.29
N THR A 290 -5.95 -7.41 17.22
CA THR A 290 -5.59 -6.00 16.99
C THR A 290 -4.08 -5.95 16.81
N PRO A 291 -3.57 -5.30 15.75
CA PRO A 291 -2.15 -5.07 15.66
C PRO A 291 -1.67 -4.27 16.87
N LEU A 292 -0.40 -4.45 17.26
CA LEU A 292 0.22 -3.70 18.35
C LEU A 292 -0.10 -2.21 18.20
N LYS A 293 -0.78 -1.64 19.22
CA LYS A 293 -1.13 -0.22 19.29
C LYS A 293 0.19 0.56 19.35
N SER A 294 0.66 0.99 18.19
CA SER A 294 1.89 1.74 17.93
C SER A 294 3.20 0.95 18.12
N TYR A 295 3.95 0.82 17.02
CA TYR A 295 5.36 0.43 17.02
C TYR A 295 6.29 1.46 17.68
N ALA A 296 5.81 2.69 17.93
CA ALA A 296 6.54 3.77 18.58
C ALA A 296 7.03 3.48 20.02
N LYS A 297 6.64 2.33 20.62
CA LYS A 297 7.04 1.92 21.97
C LYS A 297 7.95 0.68 22.04
N LEU A 298 8.33 0.08 20.91
CA LEU A 298 9.21 -1.12 20.93
C LEU A 298 10.70 -0.80 21.15
N ASN A 299 11.07 0.46 21.32
CA ASN A 299 12.42 0.87 21.72
C ASN A 299 12.65 0.72 23.24
N GLY A 300 12.39 -0.48 23.77
CA GLY A 300 12.65 -0.84 25.16
C GLY A 300 13.10 -2.29 25.25
N ASN A 301 14.34 -2.49 25.71
CA ASN A 301 15.04 -3.76 25.90
C ASN A 301 14.14 -4.96 26.21
N GLY A 302 14.26 -6.02 25.39
CA GLY A 302 13.70 -7.34 25.68
C GLY A 302 14.47 -8.42 24.94
N ASN A 303 15.49 -8.98 25.59
CA ASN A 303 16.11 -10.23 25.18
C ASN A 303 15.06 -11.36 25.31
N GLY A 304 14.75 -12.02 24.19
CA GLY A 304 13.90 -13.20 24.16
C GLY A 304 14.11 -13.98 22.88
N GLU A 305 14.99 -14.98 22.93
CA GLU A 305 15.21 -15.92 21.84
C GLU A 305 13.96 -16.78 21.62
N HIS A 306 13.29 -16.60 20.47
CA HIS A 306 12.43 -17.64 19.90
C HIS A 306 12.72 -17.77 18.41
N LYS A 307 13.42 -18.86 18.07
CA LYS A 307 13.65 -19.29 16.69
C LYS A 307 12.33 -19.79 16.09
N ASN A 308 11.76 -19.03 15.17
CA ASN A 308 10.81 -19.55 14.18
C ASN A 308 11.39 -19.26 12.78
N GLN A 309 11.71 -20.34 12.07
CA GLN A 309 12.27 -20.32 10.72
C GLN A 309 11.20 -19.84 9.72
N ALA A 310 11.26 -18.57 9.35
CA ALA A 310 10.80 -18.12 8.05
C ALA A 310 12.00 -18.14 7.11
N THR A 311 11.93 -18.93 6.03
CA THR A 311 12.96 -19.01 4.99
C THR A 311 13.15 -17.65 4.33
N LEU A 312 14.15 -16.93 4.81
CA LEU A 312 14.80 -15.81 4.14
C LEU A 312 15.66 -16.39 3.01
N PHE A 313 15.44 -15.95 1.78
CA PHE A 313 16.54 -15.92 0.82
C PHE A 313 17.49 -14.82 1.29
N GLU A 314 18.58 -15.19 1.96
CA GLU A 314 19.69 -14.28 2.21
C GLU A 314 20.32 -13.85 0.89
N PRO A 315 20.63 -12.55 0.71
CA PRO A 315 21.82 -12.18 -0.01
C PRO A 315 22.84 -11.69 1.01
N ILE A 316 23.64 -12.62 1.55
CA ILE A 316 24.98 -12.28 2.02
C ILE A 316 25.78 -11.96 0.75
N VAL A 317 26.04 -10.68 0.49
CA VAL A 317 27.24 -10.29 -0.24
C VAL A 317 27.80 -9.00 0.35
N GLU A 318 28.86 -9.17 1.13
CA GLU A 318 29.79 -8.12 1.52
C GLU A 318 30.56 -7.67 0.27
N TYR A 319 30.44 -6.41 -0.15
CA TYR A 319 31.41 -5.83 -1.08
C TYR A 319 32.04 -4.58 -0.49
N GLY A 320 33.33 -4.74 -0.20
CA GLY A 320 34.21 -3.77 0.41
C GLY A 320 34.33 -2.46 -0.37
N GLN A 321 34.59 -1.43 0.42
CA GLN A 321 34.97 -0.10 -0.01
C GLN A 321 36.11 -0.17 -1.04
N LYS A 322 35.88 0.30 -2.27
CA LYS A 322 36.99 0.70 -3.15
C LYS A 322 37.70 1.88 -2.50
N LYS A 323 38.89 1.62 -1.95
CA LYS A 323 39.90 2.61 -1.56
C LYS A 323 40.06 3.64 -2.69
N LYS A 324 39.75 4.91 -2.40
CA LYS A 324 40.26 6.04 -3.20
C LYS A 324 41.79 6.02 -3.08
N ARG A 325 42.47 5.78 -4.20
CA ARG A 325 43.90 6.09 -4.34
C ARG A 325 44.07 7.59 -4.13
N LYS A 326 44.95 7.96 -3.20
CA LYS A 326 45.53 9.31 -3.10
C LYS A 326 46.25 9.59 -4.41
N ALA A 327 45.92 10.69 -5.07
CA ALA A 327 46.85 11.33 -5.98
C ALA A 327 47.73 12.26 -5.12
N ALA A 328 49.01 11.97 -5.10
CA ALA A 328 50.07 12.86 -4.62
C ALA A 328 50.71 13.52 -5.84
N HIS A 329 51.10 14.77 -5.62
CA HIS A 329 51.80 15.73 -6.51
C HIS A 329 50.90 16.55 -7.40
#